data_AF-A0A4V3GXC9-F1
#
_entry.id   AF-A0A4V3GXC9-F1
#
_cell.length_a   1.000
_cell.length_b   1.000
_cell.length_c   1.000
_cell.angle_alpha   90.00
_cell.angle_beta   90.00
_cell.angle_gamma   90.00
#
_symmetry.space_group_name_H-M   'P 1'
#
loop_
_entity.id
_entity.type
_entity.pdbx_description
1 polymer ?
#
loop_
_entity_poly.entity_id
_entity_poly.type
_entity_poly.pdbx_seq_one_letter_code
_entity_poly.pdbx_strand_id
1 'polypeptide(L)' 'MAKKPNPVLEKARQEAYNKGFKKGVEMGQDNACLIFASKFEGLQEVPGIGPKLMEKIVNHFGREYFEVVEVEKT' A
#
# COMPACT_ATOMS: atom_id res chain seq x y z
N MET A 1 -13.09 44.68 8.54
CA MET A 1 -11.91 44.01 7.94
C MET A 1 -11.60 42.78 8.78
N ALA A 2 -11.52 41.58 8.19
CA ALA A 2 -11.21 40.36 8.95
C ALA A 2 -9.81 40.47 9.58
N LYS A 3 -9.67 40.18 10.88
CA LYS A 3 -8.36 40.13 11.55
C LYS A 3 -7.51 39.05 10.88
N LYS A 4 -6.27 39.41 10.50
CA LYS A 4 -5.30 38.44 9.97
C LYS A 4 -5.13 37.30 11.00
N PRO A 5 -5.17 36.03 10.56
CA PRO A 5 -4.97 34.90 11.46
C PRO A 5 -3.59 34.95 12.11
N ASN A 6 -3.50 34.43 13.34
CA ASN A 6 -2.24 34.37 14.08
C ASN A 6 -1.23 33.51 13.29
N PRO A 7 -0.05 34.05 12.91
CA PRO A 7 0.94 33.32 12.12
C PRO A 7 1.38 31.98 12.74
N VAL A 8 1.40 31.89 14.07
CA VAL A 8 1.76 30.66 14.78
C VAL A 8 0.70 29.57 14.57
N LEU A 9 -0.58 29.94 14.61
CA LEU A 9 -1.70 29.01 14.40
C LEU A 9 -1.77 28.56 12.94
N GLU A 10 -1.49 29.47 12.00
CA GLU A 10 -1.45 29.15 10.57
C GLU A 10 -0.34 28.14 10.25
N LYS A 11 0.86 28.37 10.81
CA LYS A 11 1.99 27.44 10.68
C LYS A 11 1.66 26.06 11.26
N ALA A 12 1.16 26.02 12.50
CA ALA A 12 0.78 24.76 13.15
C ALA A 12 -0.30 24.01 12.35
N ARG A 13 -1.28 24.72 11.78
CA ARG A 13 -2.31 24.13 10.91
C ARG A 13 -1.70 23.52 9.65
N GLN A 14 -0.77 24.21 9.00
CA GLN A 14 -0.12 23.71 7.79
C GLN A 14 0.73 22.47 8.08
N GLU A 15 1.48 22.47 9.19
CA GLU A 15 2.28 21.32 9.61
C GLU A 15 1.41 20.09 9.93
N ALA A 16 0.31 20.30 10.66
CA ALA A 16 -0.65 19.24 10.96
C ALA A 16 -1.29 18.68 9.69
N TYR A 17 -1.68 19.55 8.74
CA TYR A 17 -2.20 19.14 7.44
C TYR A 17 -1.19 18.28 6.67
N ASN A 18 0.06 18.74 6.56
CA ASN A 18 1.11 18.02 5.84
C ASN A 18 1.39 16.64 6.48
N LYS A 19 1.40 16.56 7.82
CA LYS A 19 1.56 15.30 8.55
C LYS A 19 0.39 14.35 8.30
N GLY A 20 -0.84 14.86 8.37
CA GLY A 20 -2.05 14.08 8.10
C GLY A 20 -2.09 13.58 6.66
N PHE A 21 -1.73 14.42 5.69
CA PHE A 21 -1.64 14.06 4.28
C PHE A 21 -0.60 12.94 4.06
N LYS A 22 0.61 13.10 4.60
CA LYS A 22 1.66 12.08 4.51
C LYS A 22 1.19 10.73 5.06
N LYS A 23 0.59 10.72 6.25
CA LYS A 23 0.04 9.49 6.85
C LYS A 23 -1.06 8.88 6.00
N GLY A 24 -1.95 9.70 5.42
CA GLY A 24 -3.00 9.22 4.52
C GLY A 24 -2.45 8.56 3.26
N VAL A 25 -1.38 9.12 2.69
CA VAL A 25 -0.68 8.53 1.54
C VAL A 25 -0.05 7.19 1.91
N GLU A 26 0.68 7.11 3.03
CA GLU A 26 1.28 5.86 3.53
C GLU A 26 0.22 4.78 3.73
N MET A 27 -0.88 5.09 4.42
CA MET A 27 -2.00 4.16 4.59
C MET A 27 -2.65 3.73 3.27
N GLY A 28 -2.73 4.66 2.30
CA GLY A 28 -3.25 4.35 0.97
C GLY A 28 -2.36 3.36 0.20
N GLN A 29 -1.05 3.53 0.30
CA GLN A 29 -0.06 2.63 -0.30
C GLN A 29 -0.13 1.23 0.33
N ASP A 30 -0.17 1.15 1.66
CA ASP A 30 -0.26 -0.11 2.39
C ASP A 30 -1.54 -0.88 2.04
N ASN A 31 -2.68 -0.20 2.05
CA ASN A 31 -3.97 -0.80 1.69
C ASN A 31 -3.99 -1.27 0.23
N ALA A 32 -3.41 -0.50 -0.70
CA ALA A 32 -3.30 -0.92 -2.08
C ALA A 32 -2.45 -2.20 -2.20
N CYS A 33 -1.31 -2.26 -1.50
CA CYS A 33 -0.45 -3.44 -1.46
C CYS A 33 -1.21 -4.68 -0.98
N LEU A 34 -1.94 -4.58 0.12
CA LEU A 34 -2.76 -5.67 0.67
C LEU A 34 -3.85 -6.14 -0.32
N ILE A 35 -4.53 -5.20 -0.98
CA ILE A 35 -5.55 -5.54 -1.99
C ILE A 35 -4.90 -6.29 -3.15
N PHE A 36 -3.77 -5.81 -3.68
CA PHE A 36 -3.08 -6.49 -4.77
C PHE A 36 -2.62 -7.89 -4.36
N ALA A 37 -1.99 -8.04 -3.20
CA ALA A 37 -1.56 -9.34 -2.68
C ALA A 37 -2.74 -10.34 -2.64
N SER A 38 -3.89 -9.93 -2.09
CA SER A 38 -5.09 -10.78 -2.04
C SER A 38 -5.62 -11.19 -3.42
N LYS A 39 -5.48 -10.32 -4.44
CA LYS A 39 -5.89 -10.64 -5.82
C LYS A 39 -4.91 -11.59 -6.51
N PHE A 40 -3.63 -11.52 -6.15
CA PHE A 40 -2.61 -12.43 -6.69
C PHE A 40 -2.74 -13.86 -6.15
N GLU A 41 -3.11 -14.06 -4.88
CA GLU A 41 -3.31 -15.40 -4.30
C GLU A 41 -4.39 -16.22 -5.06
N GLY A 42 -5.44 -15.54 -5.54
CA GLY A 42 -6.52 -16.17 -6.29
C GLY A 42 -6.26 -16.34 -7.79
N LEU A 43 -5.08 -15.96 -8.30
CA LEU A 43 -4.86 -15.89 -9.75
C LEU A 43 -4.91 -17.27 -10.42
N GLN A 44 -4.51 -18.33 -9.72
CA GLN A 44 -4.60 -19.72 -10.18
C GLN A 44 -6.04 -20.25 -10.32
N GLU A 45 -7.01 -19.62 -9.66
CA GLU A 45 -8.43 -19.97 -9.75
C GLU A 45 -9.10 -19.36 -11.00
N VAL A 46 -8.41 -18.45 -11.69
CA VAL A 46 -8.94 -17.79 -12.89
C VAL A 46 -8.86 -18.77 -14.07
N PRO A 47 -9.97 -19.05 -14.79
CA PRO A 47 -9.95 -19.89 -15.97
C PRO A 47 -8.92 -19.43 -16.99
N GLY A 48 -8.03 -20.33 -17.39
CA GLY A 48 -6.92 -20.04 -18.31
C GLY A 48 -5.59 -19.68 -17.62
N ILE A 49 -5.58 -19.47 -16.30
CA ILE A 49 -4.37 -19.27 -15.51
C ILE A 49 -4.04 -20.53 -14.74
N GLY A 50 -3.40 -21.47 -15.42
CA GLY A 50 -2.89 -22.71 -14.81
C GLY A 50 -1.47 -22.59 -14.25
N PRO A 51 -0.92 -23.68 -13.69
CA PRO A 51 0.40 -23.69 -13.03
C PRO A 51 1.53 -23.15 -13.90
N LYS A 52 1.54 -23.49 -15.20
CA LYS A 52 2.58 -23.01 -16.15
C LYS A 52 2.53 -21.50 -16.38
N LEU A 53 1.33 -20.90 -16.36
CA LEU A 53 1.21 -19.45 -16.51
C LEU A 53 1.60 -18.76 -15.19
N MET A 54 1.22 -19.33 -14.04
CA MET A 54 1.68 -18.83 -12.75
C MET A 54 3.20 -18.83 -12.61
N GLU A 55 3.87 -19.90 -13.04
CA GLU A 55 5.33 -19.97 -13.00
C GLU A 55 5.98 -18.84 -13.81
N LYS A 56 5.42 -18.49 -14.99
CA LYS A 56 5.90 -17.36 -15.79
C LYS A 56 5.73 -16.02 -15.06
N ILE A 57 4.61 -15.84 -14.37
CA ILE A 57 4.34 -14.63 -13.59
C ILE A 57 5.34 -14.51 -12.45
N VAL A 58 5.50 -15.57 -11.63
CA VAL A 58 6.46 -15.60 -10.52
C VAL A 58 7.88 -15.33 -11.00
N ASN A 59 8.31 -15.98 -12.08
CA ASN A 59 9.65 -15.77 -12.63
C ASN A 59 9.86 -14.36 -13.20
N HIS A 60 8.82 -13.71 -13.73
CA HIS A 60 8.91 -12.35 -14.26
C HIS A 60 9.07 -11.31 -13.14
N PHE A 61 8.33 -11.46 -12.05
CA PHE A 61 8.35 -10.52 -10.93
C PHE A 61 9.49 -10.78 -9.94
N GLY A 62 10.03 -12.01 -9.89
CA GLY A 62 11.03 -12.42 -8.91
C GLY A 62 10.39 -13.31 -7.84
N ARG A 63 11.05 -14.43 -7.53
CA ARG A 63 10.53 -15.44 -6.57
C ARG A 63 10.49 -14.91 -5.15
N GLU A 64 11.42 -14.02 -4.82
CA GLU A 64 11.57 -13.38 -3.52
C GLU A 64 10.30 -12.62 -3.08
N TYR A 65 9.45 -12.19 -4.02
CA TYR A 65 8.18 -11.52 -3.72
C TYR A 65 7.01 -12.47 -3.44
N PHE A 66 7.20 -13.77 -3.61
CA PHE A 66 6.18 -14.81 -3.40
C PHE A 66 6.55 -15.79 -2.29
N GLU A 67 7.66 -15.55 -1.57
CA GLU A 67 8.03 -16.35 -0.41
C GLU A 67 7.10 -16.04 0.76
N VAL A 68 6.58 -17.08 1.42
CA VAL A 68 5.76 -16.92 2.62
C VAL A 68 6.66 -16.45 3.75
N VAL A 69 6.50 -15.22 4.18
CA VAL A 69 7.14 -14.72 5.40
C VAL A 69 6.39 -15.32 6.59
N GLU A 70 7.00 -16.26 7.30
CA GLU A 70 6.46 -16.74 8.59
C GLU A 70 6.49 -15.57 9.58
N VAL A 71 5.35 -14.90 9.77
CA VAL A 71 5.23 -13.88 10.79
C VAL A 71 5.01 -14.59 12.13
N GLU A 72 6.04 -14.59 12.98
CA GLU A 72 5.92 -15.07 14.36
C GLU A 72 4.78 -14.30 15.05
N LYS A 73 3.73 -15.02 15.45
CA LYS A 73 2.60 -14.45 16.19
C LYS A 73 3.14 -13.97 17.55
N THR A 74 3.26 -12.65 17.69
CA THR A 74 3.59 -11.97 18.96
C THR A 74 2.35 -11.63 19.76
#